data_AF-N2IMG0-F1
#
_entry.id   AF-N2IMG0-F1
#
_cell.length_a   1.000
_cell.length_b   1.000
_cell.length_c   1.000
_cell.angle_alpha   90.00
_cell.angle_beta   90.00
_cell.angle_gamma   90.00
#
_symmetry.space_group_name_H-M   'P 1'
#
loop_
_entity.id
_entity.type
_entity.pdbx_description
1 polymer ?
#
loop_
_entity_poly.entity_id
_entity_poly.type
_entity_poly.pdbx_seq_one_letter_code
_entity_poly.pdbx_strand_id
1 'polypeptide(L)' 'MIDVNQIRRLRPQDGDVFVFSADTPFETANEFGEALHLALPGIKCLVVQGELEPLDRAMLSTEHADSSWLGWAHA' A
#
# COMPACT_ATOMS: atom_id res chain seq x y z
N MET A 1 -1.58 -0.63 18.72
CA MET A 1 -1.00 0.73 18.77
C MET A 1 0.44 0.72 18.29
N ILE A 2 0.61 1.02 17.02
CA ILE A 2 1.91 1.15 16.35
C ILE A 2 2.58 2.47 16.76
N ASP A 3 3.86 2.41 17.12
CA ASP A 3 4.63 3.58 17.56
C ASP A 3 5.15 4.40 16.38
N VAL A 4 4.68 5.65 16.29
CA VAL A 4 5.07 6.64 15.29
C VAL A 4 6.59 6.85 15.23
N ASN A 5 7.30 6.74 16.35
CA ASN A 5 8.77 6.86 16.37
C ASN A 5 9.47 5.69 15.68
N GLN A 6 8.88 4.50 15.70
CA GLN A 6 9.41 3.34 14.97
C GLN A 6 9.19 3.52 13.46
N ILE A 7 8.05 4.08 13.05
CA ILE A 7 7.76 4.39 11.65
C ILE A 7 8.79 5.37 11.08
N ARG A 8 9.15 6.43 11.82
CA ARG A 8 10.19 7.39 11.37
C ARG A 8 11.54 6.73 11.11
N ARG A 9 11.85 5.62 11.78
CA ARG A 9 13.13 4.89 11.59
C ARG A 9 13.16 4.09 10.29
N LEU A 10 12.00 3.75 9.73
CA LEU A 10 11.90 3.09 8.42
C LEU A 10 12.29 4.02 7.27
N ARG A 11 12.37 5.34 7.52
CA ARG A 11 12.62 6.39 6.52
C ARG A 11 11.80 6.26 5.21
N PRO A 12 10.47 6.10 5.29
CA PRO A 12 9.62 5.97 4.11
C PRO A 12 9.79 7.11 3.12
N GLN A 13 9.72 6.80 1.83
CA GLN A 13 9.79 7.72 0.71
C GLN A 13 8.54 7.64 -0.17
N ASP A 14 8.36 8.66 -1.01
CA ASP A 14 7.34 8.62 -2.06
C ASP A 14 7.58 7.43 -3.00
N GLY A 15 6.53 6.63 -3.20
CA GLY A 15 6.55 5.42 -4.03
C GLY A 15 6.87 4.13 -3.26
N ASP A 16 7.19 4.20 -1.96
CA ASP A 16 7.42 2.99 -1.16
C ASP A 16 6.15 2.13 -1.06
N VAL A 17 6.36 0.81 -1.06
CA VAL A 17 5.30 -0.20 -0.90
C VAL A 17 5.63 -1.07 0.30
N PHE A 18 4.75 -1.07 1.30
CA PHE A 18 4.85 -1.92 2.48
C PHE A 18 3.91 -3.11 2.32
N VAL A 19 4.46 -4.32 2.39
CA VAL A 19 3.73 -5.56 2.13
C VAL A 19 3.64 -6.36 3.41
N PHE A 20 2.41 -6.70 3.79
CA PHE A 20 2.10 -7.60 4.89
C PHE A 20 1.67 -8.96 4.35
N SER A 21 2.03 -10.03 5.08
CA SER A 21 1.50 -11.37 4.80
C SER A 21 -0.04 -11.35 4.78
N ALA A 22 -0.65 -12.20 3.96
CA ALA A 22 -2.10 -12.36 3.87
C ALA A 22 -2.73 -12.67 5.25
N ASP A 23 -2.00 -13.37 6.12
CA ASP A 23 -2.44 -13.73 7.48
C ASP A 23 -2.46 -12.55 8.46
N THR A 24 -1.88 -11.40 8.09
CA THR A 24 -1.86 -10.22 8.94
C THR A 24 -3.29 -9.69 9.09
N PRO A 25 -3.78 -9.39 10.30
CA PRO A 25 -5.08 -8.77 10.45
C PRO A 25 -5.14 -7.42 9.73
N PHE A 26 -6.23 -7.19 8.98
CA PHE A 26 -6.44 -5.92 8.26
C PHE A 26 -6.27 -4.69 9.15
N GLU A 27 -6.79 -4.76 10.38
CA GLU A 27 -6.67 -3.69 11.38
C GLU A 27 -5.21 -3.33 11.67
N THR A 28 -4.30 -4.30 11.67
CA THR A 28 -2.86 -4.05 11.88
C THR A 28 -2.25 -3.30 10.70
N ALA A 29 -2.59 -3.68 9.46
CA ALA A 29 -2.14 -2.97 8.27
C ALA A 29 -2.72 -1.56 8.19
N ASN A 30 -3.98 -1.39 8.61
CA ASN A 30 -4.65 -0.08 8.68
C ASN A 30 -4.01 0.82 9.75
N GLU A 31 -3.79 0.31 10.98
CA GLU A 31 -3.06 1.04 12.04
C GLU A 31 -1.67 1.48 11.55
N PHE A 32 -1.01 0.66 10.72
CA PHE A 32 0.30 0.99 10.18
C PHE A 32 0.22 2.13 9.16
N GLY A 33 -0.79 2.11 8.28
CA GLY A 33 -1.09 3.19 7.34
C GLY A 33 -1.39 4.51 8.06
N GLU A 34 -2.19 4.47 9.12
CA GLU A 34 -2.46 5.65 9.96
C GLU A 34 -1.18 6.17 10.63
N ALA A 35 -0.36 5.27 11.17
CA ALA A 35 0.91 5.65 11.79
C ALA A 35 1.90 6.26 10.78
N LEU A 36 1.91 5.80 9.52
CA LEU A 36 2.65 6.41 8.40
C LEU A 36 2.18 7.85 8.15
N HIS A 37 0.87 8.05 8.03
CA HIS A 37 0.29 9.37 7.80
C HIS A 37 0.64 10.37 8.91
N LEU A 38 0.62 9.92 10.17
CA LEU A 38 0.99 10.74 11.33
C LEU A 38 2.50 11.00 11.43
N ALA A 39 3.33 9.99 11.13
CA ALA A 39 4.77 10.11 11.21
C ALA A 39 5.33 11.05 10.13
N LEU A 40 4.83 10.94 8.90
CA LEU A 40 5.41 11.59 7.73
C LEU A 40 4.28 12.20 6.89
N PRO A 41 3.71 13.33 7.32
CA PRO A 41 2.66 13.97 6.55
C PRO A 41 3.18 14.38 5.16
N GLY A 42 2.42 14.02 4.13
CA GLY A 42 2.70 14.41 2.73
C GLY A 42 3.41 13.37 1.88
N ILE A 43 3.90 12.26 2.46
CA ILE A 43 4.45 11.17 1.65
C ILE A 43 3.33 10.38 0.95
N LYS A 44 3.62 9.85 -0.24
CA LYS A 44 2.73 8.99 -1.02
C LYS A 44 3.29 7.58 -1.09
N CYS A 45 2.80 6.69 -0.24
CA CYS A 45 3.20 5.28 -0.19
C CYS A 45 1.97 4.37 -0.19
N LEU A 46 2.18 3.07 -0.46
CA LEU A 46 1.11 2.06 -0.48
C LEU A 46 1.34 1.03 0.63
N VAL A 47 0.27 0.64 1.32
CA VAL A 47 0.25 -0.51 2.22
C VAL A 47 -0.59 -1.59 1.58
N VAL A 48 -0.01 -2.77 1.40
CA VAL A 48 -0.66 -3.93 0.78
C VAL A 48 -0.68 -5.09 1.77
N GLN A 49 -1.82 -5.75 1.89
CA GLN A 49 -1.93 -7.03 2.58
C GLN A 49 -2.18 -8.12 1.54
N GLY A 50 -1.31 -9.12 1.52
CA GLY A 50 -1.40 -10.23 0.58
C GLY A 50 -0.07 -10.50 -0.11
N GLU A 51 -0.06 -11.53 -0.96
CA GLU A 51 1.10 -11.87 -1.75
C GLU A 51 1.14 -11.03 -3.03
N LEU A 52 2.30 -10.43 -3.29
CA LEU A 52 2.56 -9.75 -4.55
C LEU A 52 3.16 -10.75 -5.54
N GLU A 53 2.46 -10.98 -6.63
CA GLU A 53 3.01 -11.73 -7.75
C GLU A 53 3.62 -10.76 -8.78
N PRO A 54 4.81 -11.07 -9.33
CA PRO A 54 5.40 -10.27 -10.38
C PRO A 54 4.51 -10.33 -11.62
N LEU A 55 3.93 -9.19 -11.99
CA LEU A 55 3.22 -9.08 -13.25
C LEU A 55 4.23 -8.90 -14.38
N ASP A 56 4.29 -9.85 -15.31
CA ASP A 56 5.10 -9.71 -16.51
C ASP A 56 4.60 -8.51 -17.31
N ARG A 57 5.52 -7.61 -17.69
CA ARG A 57 5.19 -6.42 -18.50
C ARG A 57 4.54 -6.82 -19.83
N ALA A 58 4.83 -8.00 -20.37
CA ALA A 58 4.18 -8.50 -21.57
C ALA A 58 2.69 -8.85 -21.38
N MET A 59 2.25 -9.07 -20.14
CA MET A 59 0.83 -9.32 -19.80
C MET A 59 0.01 -8.03 -19.69
N LEU A 60 0.66 -6.87 -19.52
CA LEU A 60 0.04 -5.54 -19.60
C LEU A 60 -0.29 -5.19 -21.06
N SER A 61 -1.12 -6.00 -21.72
CA SER A 61 -1.74 -5.65 -22.99
C SER A 61 -2.85 -4.63 -22.71
N THR A 62 -2.84 -3.51 -23.44
CA THR A 62 -3.80 -2.40 -23.30
C THR A 62 -5.25 -2.82 -23.61
N GLU A 63 -5.46 -4.03 -24.12
CA GLU A 63 -6.76 -4.56 -24.56
C GLU A 63 -7.64 -5.08 -23.41
N HIS A 64 -7.10 -5.19 -22.19
CA HIS A 64 -7.85 -5.61 -20.99
C HIS A 64 -8.04 -4.50 -19.96
N ALA A 65 -7.93 -3.22 -20.35
CA ALA A 65 -8.32 -2.10 -19.51
C ALA A 65 -9.86 -2.03 -19.38
N ASP A 66 -10.46 -3.11 -18.88
CA ASP A 66 -11.83 -3.09 -18.41
C ASP A 66 -11.90 -2.08 -17.25
N SER A 67 -12.73 -1.07 -17.46
CA SER A 67 -12.89 0.08 -16.57
C SER A 67 -13.55 -0.31 -15.23
N SER A 68 -13.84 -1.59 -15.04
CA SER A 68 -14.36 -2.19 -13.81
C SER A 68 -13.40 -2.10 -12.62
N TRP A 69 -12.08 -1.99 -12.84
CA TRP A 69 -11.08 -1.82 -11.77
C TRP A 69 -10.97 -0.39 -11.21
N LEU A 70 -11.51 0.62 -11.89
CA LEU A 70 -11.47 2.03 -11.48
C LEU A 70 -12.66 2.45 -10.60
N GLY A 71 -13.45 1.49 -10.11
CA GLY A 71 -14.63 1.75 -9.28
C GLY A 71 -14.37 2.49 -7.96
N TRP A 72 -13.12 2.65 -7.54
CA TRP A 72 -12.75 3.37 -6.30
C TRP A 72 -12.34 4.83 -6.53
N ALA A 73 -12.25 5.30 -7.77
CA ALA A 73 -11.82 6.67 -8.09
C ALA A 73 -12.96 7.71 -8.03
N HIS A 74 -14.18 7.30 -7.65
CA HIS A 74 -15.40 8.13 -7.65
C HIS A 74 -16.17 8.12 -6.31
N ALA A 75 -15.53 7.81 -5.19
CA ALA A 75 -16.14 7.92 -3.87
C ALA A 75 -15.38 8.92 -2.98
#